data_AF-A0A445BC88-F1
#
_entry.id   AF-A0A445BC88-F1
#
_cell.length_a   1.000
_cell.length_b   1.000
_cell.length_c   1.000
_cell.angle_alpha   90.00
_cell.angle_beta   90.00
_cell.angle_gamma   90.00
#
_symmetry.space_group_name_H-M   'P 1'
#
loop_
_entity.id
_entity.type
_entity.pdbx_description
1 polymer ?
#
loop_
_entity_poly.entity_id
_entity_poly.type
_entity_poly.pdbx_seq_one_letter_code
_entity_poly.pdbx_strand_id
1 'polypeptide(L)'
;MACLHDHSCEDHDCSTDWSLYKHIDLSKVSALNEARPGSVKSVFKAWEERLNSSGEHLESNEGDPELLVFIPFTSDVKIKSISIVGGADGTSPAKMRAFINRDGIDFSDAQSMQAIQEWDLAENMQGVLEYQTRYSKFQSVGNITLHFPDNFGADTSKIHYIGLKGEATQLKRDVVATIVYEVMPNPSDHKTRAETGGGFSHVE
;
A
#
# COMPACT_ATOMS: atom_id res chain seq x y z
N MET A 1 9.21 31.12 19.91
CA MET A 1 8.96 30.73 21.32
C MET A 1 8.59 29.27 21.28
N ALA A 2 9.56 28.40 21.58
CA ALA A 2 9.40 26.94 21.44
C ALA A 2 8.62 26.42 22.65
N CYS A 3 7.44 25.86 22.42
CA CYS A 3 6.68 25.17 23.45
C CYS A 3 7.30 23.77 23.62
N LEU A 4 8.00 23.59 24.74
CA LEU A 4 8.37 22.28 25.29
C LEU A 4 7.08 21.65 25.84
N HIS A 5 6.50 20.70 25.11
CA HIS A 5 5.49 19.81 25.67
C HIS A 5 6.19 18.62 26.31
N ASP A 6 6.23 18.66 27.64
CA ASP A 6 6.39 17.51 28.52
C ASP A 6 5.23 16.54 28.26
N HIS A 7 5.49 15.48 27.49
CA HIS A 7 4.59 14.35 27.39
C HIS A 7 5.19 13.20 28.19
N SER A 8 4.61 13.01 29.38
CA SER A 8 4.65 11.78 30.16
C SER A 8 4.45 10.56 29.24
N CYS A 9 5.54 9.87 28.92
CA CYS A 9 5.52 8.57 28.26
C CYS A 9 5.18 7.50 29.29
N GLU A 10 3.90 7.43 29.68
CA GLU A 10 3.34 6.23 30.26
C GLU A 10 3.34 5.15 29.18
N ASP A 11 4.37 4.29 29.21
CA ASP A 11 4.42 2.90 28.71
C ASP A 11 3.42 2.53 27.61
N HIS A 12 3.36 3.32 26.53
CA HIS A 12 2.65 2.93 25.33
C HIS A 12 3.56 1.92 24.65
N ASP A 13 3.10 0.68 24.55
CA ASP A 13 3.79 -0.37 23.79
C ASP A 13 3.88 0.08 22.32
N CYS A 14 4.93 0.85 22.00
CA CYS A 14 5.15 1.39 20.66
C CYS A 14 5.20 0.26 19.64
N SER A 15 5.63 -0.94 20.03
CA SER A 15 5.68 -2.13 19.17
C SER A 15 4.29 -2.53 18.65
N THR A 16 3.25 -2.45 19.48
CA THR A 16 1.88 -2.84 19.13
C THR A 16 1.28 -1.96 18.03
N ASP A 17 1.63 -0.67 18.02
CA ASP A 17 1.20 0.27 16.99
C ASP A 17 1.79 -0.03 15.59
N TRP A 18 3.00 -0.59 15.55
CA TRP A 18 3.74 -0.94 14.32
C TRP A 18 3.50 -2.39 13.89
N SER A 19 2.24 -2.81 13.94
CA SER A 19 1.84 -4.20 13.72
C SER A 19 1.51 -4.56 12.26
N LEU A 20 1.35 -3.56 11.38
CA LEU A 20 0.86 -3.79 10.02
C LEU A 20 1.80 -4.64 9.15
N TYR A 21 3.09 -4.76 9.50
CA TYR A 21 4.01 -5.65 8.78
C TYR A 21 3.54 -7.11 8.78
N LYS A 22 2.80 -7.54 9.81
CA LYS A 22 2.19 -8.88 9.92
C LYS A 22 1.08 -9.11 8.89
N HIS A 23 0.53 -8.04 8.33
CA HIS A 23 -0.56 -8.07 7.36
C HIS A 23 -0.07 -7.88 5.91
N ILE A 24 1.23 -7.66 5.70
CA ILE A 24 1.82 -7.55 4.36
C ILE A 24 1.91 -8.93 3.72
N ASP A 25 1.46 -9.05 2.47
CA ASP A 25 1.67 -10.25 1.66
C ASP A 25 3.08 -10.23 1.05
N LEU A 26 4.08 -10.60 1.86
CA LEU A 26 5.51 -10.62 1.49
C LEU A 26 5.80 -11.44 0.23
N SER A 27 4.93 -12.39 -0.13
CA SER A 27 5.10 -13.19 -1.34
C SER A 27 4.91 -12.37 -2.62
N LYS A 28 4.06 -11.34 -2.55
CA LYS A 28 3.68 -10.46 -3.67
C LYS A 28 4.30 -9.06 -3.60
N VAL A 29 5.04 -8.75 -2.54
CA VAL A 29 5.84 -7.52 -2.47
C VAL A 29 6.86 -7.53 -3.61
N SER A 30 6.98 -6.39 -4.29
CA SER A 30 7.95 -6.16 -5.35
C SER A 30 8.52 -4.75 -5.27
N ALA A 31 9.73 -4.59 -5.79
CA ALA A 31 10.32 -3.29 -6.02
C ALA A 31 10.79 -3.17 -7.47
N LEU A 32 10.68 -1.96 -8.02
CA LEU A 32 11.34 -1.57 -9.26
C LEU A 32 12.65 -0.86 -8.92
N ASN A 33 13.65 -1.10 -9.76
CA ASN A 33 14.99 -0.55 -9.65
C ASN A 33 15.78 -0.98 -8.39
N GLU A 34 15.46 -2.15 -7.81
CA GLU A 34 16.28 -2.75 -6.76
C GLU A 34 17.54 -3.42 -7.34
N ALA A 35 18.70 -3.18 -6.73
CA ALA A 35 19.99 -3.75 -7.13
C ALA A 35 20.02 -5.28 -7.03
N ARG A 36 19.31 -5.83 -6.03
CA ARG A 36 19.18 -7.27 -5.82
C ARG A 36 17.70 -7.65 -5.85
N PRO A 37 17.26 -8.51 -6.80
CA PRO A 37 15.88 -8.93 -6.88
C PRO A 37 15.37 -9.54 -5.58
N GLY A 38 14.26 -9.03 -5.06
CA GLY A 38 13.62 -9.49 -3.83
C GLY A 38 14.22 -8.93 -2.53
N SER A 39 15.23 -8.07 -2.60
CA SER A 39 15.83 -7.41 -1.43
C SER A 39 14.83 -6.57 -0.65
N VAL A 40 13.82 -6.01 -1.34
CA VAL A 40 12.71 -5.28 -0.74
C VAL A 40 12.00 -6.04 0.40
N LYS A 41 12.03 -7.38 0.41
CA LYS A 41 11.35 -8.16 1.46
C LYS A 41 12.04 -8.03 2.82
N SER A 42 13.34 -7.73 2.85
CA SER A 42 14.12 -7.67 4.10
C SER A 42 13.85 -6.41 4.92
N VAL A 43 13.28 -5.37 4.31
CA VAL A 43 13.02 -4.08 4.98
C VAL A 43 11.76 -4.09 5.84
N PHE A 44 10.92 -5.12 5.69
CA PHE A 44 9.70 -5.32 6.48
C PHE A 44 10.00 -6.25 7.65
N LYS A 45 10.21 -5.67 8.82
CA LYS A 45 10.54 -6.39 10.07
C LYS A 45 9.78 -5.81 11.26
N ALA A 46 9.90 -6.46 12.42
CA ALA A 46 9.31 -5.93 13.64
C ALA A 46 9.93 -4.57 14.01
N TRP A 47 9.17 -3.72 14.71
CA TRP A 47 9.63 -2.41 15.17
C TRP A 47 10.91 -2.49 16.01
N GLU A 48 11.07 -3.53 16.81
CA GLU A 48 12.25 -3.77 17.65
C GLU A 48 13.52 -4.01 16.81
N GLU A 49 13.36 -4.58 15.61
CA GLU A 49 14.47 -4.88 14.71
C GLU A 49 14.77 -3.75 13.72
N ARG A 50 14.05 -2.61 13.81
CA ARG A 50 14.19 -1.50 12.84
C ARG A 50 15.62 -0.99 12.69
N LEU A 51 16.40 -0.99 13.77
CA LEU A 51 17.81 -0.56 13.79
C LEU A 51 18.82 -1.68 13.55
N ASN A 52 18.35 -2.91 13.32
CA ASN A 52 19.23 -4.01 12.99
C ASN A 52 19.73 -3.85 11.54
N SER A 53 20.86 -3.16 11.37
CA SER A 53 21.52 -2.91 10.08
C SER A 53 22.39 -4.07 9.61
N SER A 54 22.51 -5.15 10.40
CA SER A 54 23.32 -6.33 10.06
C SER A 54 22.67 -7.23 9.02
N GLY A 55 21.38 -7.02 8.73
CA GLY A 55 20.62 -7.78 7.75
C GLY A 55 20.71 -7.23 6.32
N GLU A 56 20.01 -7.90 5.41
CA GLU A 56 19.82 -7.39 4.05
C GLU A 56 19.00 -6.10 4.04
N HIS A 57 19.23 -5.26 3.04
CA HIS A 57 18.56 -3.99 2.84
C HIS A 57 18.15 -3.82 1.39
N LEU A 58 17.18 -2.95 1.15
CA LEU A 58 16.84 -2.52 -0.19
C LEU A 58 17.85 -1.46 -0.63
N GLU A 59 18.44 -1.67 -1.79
CA GLU A 59 19.37 -0.74 -2.44
C GLU A 59 18.91 -0.53 -3.89
N SER A 60 18.98 0.70 -4.40
CA SER A 60 18.71 0.98 -5.80
C SER A 60 19.88 0.57 -6.72
N ASN A 61 19.62 0.44 -8.02
CA ASN A 61 20.69 0.18 -8.98
C ASN A 61 21.74 1.31 -8.98
N GLU A 62 22.97 0.96 -9.37
CA GLU A 62 24.08 1.91 -9.40
C GLU A 62 23.80 3.08 -10.37
N GLY A 63 23.92 4.31 -9.86
CA GLY A 63 23.76 5.53 -10.64
C GLY A 63 22.32 5.97 -10.86
N ASP A 64 21.34 5.28 -10.24
CA ASP A 64 19.94 5.70 -10.26
C ASP A 64 19.32 5.55 -8.85
N PRO A 65 19.06 6.65 -8.13
CA PRO A 65 18.52 6.60 -6.78
C PRO A 65 17.01 6.34 -6.72
N GLU A 66 16.32 6.35 -7.87
CA GLU A 66 14.87 6.20 -7.92
C GLU A 66 14.44 4.78 -7.51
N LEU A 67 13.48 4.66 -6.58
CA LEU A 67 12.93 3.37 -6.14
C LEU A 67 11.40 3.42 -6.15
N LEU A 68 10.78 2.30 -6.51
CA LEU A 68 9.32 2.14 -6.41
C LEU A 68 9.00 0.81 -5.75
N VAL A 69 8.29 0.85 -4.63
CA VAL A 69 8.02 -0.30 -3.77
C VAL A 69 6.53 -0.56 -3.71
N PHE A 70 6.10 -1.72 -4.18
CA PHE A 70 4.71 -2.17 -4.16
C PHE A 70 4.47 -3.12 -2.96
N ILE A 71 3.50 -2.76 -2.12
CA ILE A 71 3.21 -3.42 -0.84
C ILE A 71 1.73 -3.83 -0.80
N PRO A 72 1.41 -5.08 -1.15
CA PRO A 72 0.07 -5.61 -0.99
C PRO A 72 -0.20 -6.06 0.46
N PHE A 73 -1.44 -5.86 0.93
CA PHE A 73 -1.90 -6.35 2.22
C PHE A 73 -2.85 -7.55 2.06
N THR A 74 -2.80 -8.46 3.03
CA THR A 74 -3.66 -9.66 3.14
C THR A 74 -5.09 -9.33 3.58
N SER A 75 -5.27 -8.19 4.24
CA SER A 75 -6.55 -7.62 4.65
C SER A 75 -6.49 -6.12 4.43
N ASP A 76 -7.65 -5.48 4.33
CA ASP A 76 -7.69 -4.03 4.21
C ASP A 76 -7.18 -3.37 5.51
N VAL A 77 -6.30 -2.38 5.40
CA VAL A 77 -5.67 -1.74 6.56
C VAL A 77 -5.96 -0.24 6.62
N LYS A 78 -5.92 0.29 7.83
CA LYS A 78 -5.91 1.72 8.13
C LYS A 78 -4.48 2.14 8.44
N ILE A 79 -3.89 2.99 7.62
CA ILE A 79 -2.52 3.48 7.86
C ILE A 79 -2.63 4.83 8.57
N LYS A 80 -2.00 4.95 9.73
CA LYS A 80 -1.92 6.20 10.51
C LYS A 80 -0.60 6.91 10.21
N SER A 81 0.51 6.18 10.24
CA SER A 81 1.84 6.74 10.07
C SER A 81 2.77 5.77 9.36
N ILE A 82 3.80 6.29 8.72
CA ILE A 82 4.83 5.54 8.00
C ILE A 82 6.18 5.92 8.60
N SER A 83 7.09 4.97 8.83
CA SER A 83 8.47 5.24 9.23
C SER A 83 9.42 4.63 8.24
N ILE A 84 10.44 5.39 7.84
CA ILE A 84 11.48 4.96 6.92
C ILE A 84 12.80 5.10 7.66
N VAL A 85 13.63 4.05 7.66
CA VAL A 85 15.03 4.12 8.05
C VAL A 85 15.86 3.89 6.81
N GLY A 86 16.48 4.96 6.31
CA GLY A 86 17.37 4.90 5.16
C GLY A 86 18.82 4.60 5.54
N GLY A 87 19.69 4.57 4.53
CA GLY A 87 21.14 4.39 4.73
C GLY A 87 21.87 5.66 5.16
N ALA A 88 23.17 5.52 5.45
CA ALA A 88 24.05 6.61 5.83
C ALA A 88 24.61 7.36 4.61
N ASP A 89 25.35 8.45 4.86
CA ASP A 89 26.15 9.16 3.86
C ASP A 89 25.33 9.65 2.64
N GLY A 90 24.11 10.14 2.89
CA GLY A 90 23.26 10.70 1.84
C GLY A 90 22.45 9.67 1.03
N THR A 91 22.63 8.38 1.30
CA THR A 91 21.88 7.30 0.62
C THR A 91 20.45 7.14 1.12
N SER A 92 20.06 7.83 2.19
CA SER A 92 18.67 7.86 2.65
C SER A 92 17.75 8.53 1.61
N PRO A 93 16.53 8.02 1.36
CA PRO A 93 15.58 8.69 0.48
C PRO A 93 15.17 10.05 1.07
N ALA A 94 15.10 11.08 0.22
CA ALA A 94 14.78 12.44 0.63
C ALA A 94 13.30 12.80 0.40
N LYS A 95 12.61 12.05 -0.46
CA LYS A 95 11.18 12.25 -0.73
C LYS A 95 10.46 10.92 -0.81
N MET A 96 9.20 10.92 -0.41
CA MET A 96 8.30 9.77 -0.52
C MET A 96 6.96 10.22 -1.06
N ARG A 97 6.42 9.46 -2.02
CA ARG A 97 5.10 9.67 -2.60
C ARG A 97 4.32 8.37 -2.45
N ALA A 98 3.08 8.45 -1.98
CA ALA A 98 2.24 7.28 -1.77
C ALA A 98 1.07 7.24 -2.75
N PHE A 99 0.84 6.05 -3.31
CA PHE A 99 -0.33 5.69 -4.10
C PHE A 99 -0.99 4.49 -3.43
N ILE A 100 -2.32 4.42 -3.41
CA ILE A 100 -3.05 3.32 -2.75
C ILE A 100 -4.07 2.70 -3.70
N ASN A 101 -4.37 1.43 -3.46
CA ASN A 101 -5.43 0.67 -4.14
C ASN A 101 -5.29 0.68 -5.67
N ARG A 102 -4.06 0.57 -6.16
CA ARG A 102 -3.72 0.43 -7.57
C ARG A 102 -2.54 -0.51 -7.72
N ASP A 103 -2.71 -1.47 -8.60
CA ASP A 103 -1.71 -2.47 -8.96
C ASP A 103 -0.97 -2.02 -10.22
N GLY A 104 0.28 -2.44 -10.36
CA GLY A 104 1.05 -2.25 -11.59
C GLY A 104 1.50 -0.81 -11.89
N ILE A 105 1.65 0.04 -10.87
CA ILE A 105 2.21 1.39 -11.04
C ILE A 105 3.70 1.27 -11.42
N ASP A 106 4.09 1.88 -12.55
CA ASP A 106 5.49 2.06 -12.93
C ASP A 106 5.97 3.52 -12.77
N PHE A 107 7.22 3.81 -13.14
CA PHE A 107 7.80 5.15 -13.00
C PHE A 107 7.07 6.22 -13.83
N SER A 108 6.56 5.87 -15.01
CA SER A 108 5.78 6.76 -15.88
C SER A 108 4.44 7.12 -15.24
N ASP A 109 3.77 6.14 -14.63
CA ASP A 109 2.55 6.37 -13.85
C ASP A 109 2.85 7.22 -12.62
N ALA A 110 3.92 6.91 -11.88
CA ALA A 110 4.30 7.67 -10.69
C ALA A 110 4.55 9.16 -11.02
N GLN A 111 5.14 9.46 -12.18
CA GLN A 111 5.38 10.84 -12.61
C GLN A 111 4.10 11.57 -13.07
N SER A 112 3.18 10.87 -13.74
CA SER A 112 1.98 11.48 -14.32
C SER A 112 0.78 11.54 -13.37
N MET A 113 0.70 10.60 -12.42
CA MET A 113 -0.40 10.51 -11.48
C MET A 113 -0.21 11.44 -10.27
N GLN A 114 -1.34 11.94 -9.78
CA GLN A 114 -1.36 12.62 -8.50
C GLN A 114 -1.20 11.61 -7.36
N ALA A 115 -0.13 11.76 -6.57
CA ALA A 115 0.06 11.00 -5.34
C ALA A 115 -1.06 11.34 -4.33
N ILE A 116 -1.47 10.34 -3.56
CA ILE A 116 -2.47 10.55 -2.49
C ILE A 116 -1.92 11.50 -1.43
N GLN A 117 -0.62 11.33 -1.13
CA GLN A 117 0.13 12.19 -0.26
C GLN A 117 1.63 12.07 -0.58
N GLU A 118 2.34 13.16 -0.32
CA GLU A 118 3.78 13.30 -0.53
C GLU A 118 4.40 13.85 0.75
N TRP A 119 5.64 13.44 1.03
CA TRP A 119 6.42 13.87 2.19
C TRP A 119 7.84 14.18 1.77
N ASP A 120 8.37 15.28 2.28
CA ASP A 120 9.81 15.51 2.37
C ASP A 120 10.32 14.74 3.59
N LEU A 121 11.22 13.81 3.33
CA LEU A 121 11.84 12.98 4.36
C LEU A 121 13.04 13.70 4.98
N ALA A 122 13.41 13.27 6.17
CA ALA A 122 14.66 13.56 6.85
C ALA A 122 15.40 12.25 7.13
N GLU A 123 16.73 12.31 7.18
CA GLU A 123 17.57 11.16 7.53
C GLU A 123 17.19 10.64 8.93
N ASN A 124 16.66 9.42 8.99
CA ASN A 124 16.10 8.82 10.20
C ASN A 124 16.95 7.65 10.70
N MET A 125 18.25 7.87 10.89
CA MET A 125 19.18 6.80 11.29
C MET A 125 18.82 6.18 12.66
N GLN A 126 18.10 6.91 13.51
CA GLN A 126 17.65 6.45 14.83
C GLN A 126 16.29 5.75 14.79
N GLY A 127 15.60 5.73 13.65
CA GLY A 127 14.29 5.08 13.51
C GLY A 127 13.23 5.63 14.47
N VAL A 128 13.29 6.94 14.76
CA VAL A 128 12.35 7.63 15.65
C VAL A 128 11.36 8.50 14.89
N LEU A 129 11.69 8.89 13.66
CA LEU A 129 10.82 9.74 12.85
C LEU A 129 9.65 8.94 12.28
N GLU A 130 8.47 9.55 12.40
CA GLU A 130 7.20 9.03 11.91
C GLU A 130 6.54 10.09 11.02
N TYR A 131 6.13 9.68 9.83
CA TYR A 131 5.43 10.53 8.87
C TYR A 131 3.94 10.27 8.97
N GLN A 132 3.19 11.29 9.42
CA GLN A 132 1.75 11.19 9.56
C GLN A 132 1.07 11.15 8.20
N THR A 133 0.14 10.20 8.04
CA THR A 133 -0.74 10.15 6.88
C THR A 133 -1.98 11.01 7.10
N ARG A 134 -2.61 11.44 6.01
CA ARG A 134 -3.95 12.01 6.02
C ARG A 134 -4.94 10.89 6.27
N TYR A 135 -5.11 10.52 7.53
CA TYR A 135 -5.85 9.32 7.97
C TYR A 135 -7.18 9.10 7.22
N SER A 136 -7.95 10.14 6.93
CA SER A 136 -9.21 10.06 6.15
C SER A 136 -9.06 9.45 4.75
N LYS A 137 -7.88 9.56 4.12
CA LYS A 137 -7.56 8.97 2.80
C LYS A 137 -7.02 7.54 2.91
N PHE A 138 -6.47 7.18 4.07
CA PHE A 138 -5.81 5.90 4.32
C PHE A 138 -6.65 4.98 5.24
N GLN A 139 -7.99 5.10 5.18
CA GLN A 139 -8.92 4.26 5.97
C GLN A 139 -9.13 2.85 5.41
N SER A 140 -8.88 2.67 4.12
CA SER A 140 -9.17 1.42 3.43
C SER A 140 -8.13 1.15 2.37
N VAL A 141 -7.00 0.58 2.80
CA VAL A 141 -5.82 0.36 1.97
C VAL A 141 -5.61 -1.13 1.79
N GLY A 142 -5.74 -1.57 0.54
CA GLY A 142 -5.49 -2.95 0.10
C GLY A 142 -4.09 -3.21 -0.40
N ASN A 143 -3.53 -2.20 -1.05
CA ASN A 143 -2.14 -2.15 -1.45
C ASN A 143 -1.69 -0.68 -1.39
N ILE A 144 -0.40 -0.49 -1.16
CA ILE A 144 0.24 0.82 -1.21
C ILE A 144 1.49 0.71 -2.07
N THR A 145 1.69 1.68 -2.95
CA THR A 145 2.93 1.87 -3.69
C THR A 145 3.63 3.09 -3.14
N LEU A 146 4.87 2.90 -2.69
CA LEU A 146 5.75 3.97 -2.23
C LEU A 146 6.77 4.27 -3.32
N HIS A 147 6.79 5.50 -3.79
CA HIS A 147 7.77 6.00 -4.76
C HIS A 147 8.76 6.94 -4.06
N PHE A 148 10.04 6.64 -4.21
CA PHE A 148 11.16 7.41 -3.70
C PHE A 148 11.95 7.96 -4.90
N PRO A 149 11.67 9.19 -5.35
CA PRO A 149 12.27 9.73 -6.56
C PRO A 149 13.74 10.10 -6.42
N ASP A 150 14.20 10.41 -5.20
CA ASP A 150 15.53 10.98 -4.96
C ASP A 150 15.99 10.73 -3.51
N ASN A 151 17.27 10.99 -3.25
CA ASN A 151 17.93 10.80 -1.95
C ASN A 151 18.63 12.09 -1.50
N PHE A 152 19.52 12.01 -0.51
CA PHE A 152 20.25 13.18 0.01
C PHE A 152 21.55 13.49 -0.78
N GLY A 153 21.59 13.15 -2.07
CA GLY A 153 22.68 13.49 -2.98
C GLY A 153 23.72 12.39 -3.21
N ALA A 154 23.38 11.13 -2.92
CA ALA A 154 24.22 9.96 -3.23
C ALA A 154 23.81 9.30 -4.56
N ASP A 155 24.67 8.47 -5.13
CA ASP A 155 24.38 7.77 -6.38
C ASP A 155 23.34 6.64 -6.24
N THR A 156 23.12 6.14 -5.02
CA THR A 156 22.16 5.05 -4.73
C THR A 156 21.31 5.35 -3.51
N SER A 157 20.08 4.85 -3.52
CA SER A 157 19.15 4.91 -2.39
C SER A 157 19.20 3.61 -1.60
N LYS A 158 19.28 3.72 -0.27
CA LYS A 158 19.30 2.59 0.66
C LYS A 158 18.18 2.71 1.68
N ILE A 159 17.46 1.62 1.88
CA ILE A 159 16.38 1.50 2.86
C ILE A 159 16.59 0.25 3.69
N HIS A 160 16.74 0.43 5.00
CA HIS A 160 16.90 -0.66 5.97
C HIS A 160 15.59 -1.06 6.64
N TYR A 161 14.61 -0.15 6.69
CA TYR A 161 13.33 -0.40 7.34
C TYR A 161 12.21 0.42 6.70
N ILE A 162 11.08 -0.24 6.46
CA ILE A 162 9.79 0.39 6.18
C ILE A 162 8.79 -0.08 7.23
N GLY A 163 8.45 0.83 8.15
CA GLY A 163 7.42 0.63 9.16
C GLY A 163 6.10 1.20 8.69
N LEU A 164 5.02 0.49 9.00
CA LEU A 164 3.65 0.97 8.83
C LEU A 164 2.90 0.86 10.16
N LYS A 165 2.45 2.00 10.67
CA LYS A 165 1.68 2.11 11.92
C LYS A 165 0.21 2.26 11.61
N GLY A 166 -0.64 1.48 12.28
CA GLY A 166 -2.07 1.52 12.06
C GLY A 166 -2.78 0.23 12.46
N GLU A 167 -3.95 -0.01 11.87
CA GLU A 167 -4.87 -1.07 12.30
C GLU A 167 -5.34 -1.88 11.09
N ALA A 168 -5.27 -3.21 11.16
CA ALA A 168 -5.90 -4.07 10.17
C ALA A 168 -7.40 -4.16 10.43
N THR A 169 -8.19 -4.12 9.35
CA THR A 169 -9.62 -4.39 9.45
C THR A 169 -9.85 -5.90 9.54
N GLN A 170 -10.83 -6.34 10.33
CA GLN A 170 -11.13 -7.76 10.52
C GLN A 170 -11.76 -8.43 9.29
N LEU A 171 -12.03 -7.71 8.21
CA LEU A 171 -12.52 -8.26 6.96
C LEU A 171 -11.35 -8.79 6.13
N LYS A 172 -11.11 -10.10 6.21
CA LYS A 172 -10.25 -10.79 5.24
C LYS A 172 -10.84 -10.61 3.84
N ARG A 173 -10.01 -10.19 2.89
CA ARG A 173 -10.36 -10.19 1.48
C ARG A 173 -10.34 -11.62 0.98
N ASP A 174 -11.46 -12.31 1.11
CA ASP A 174 -11.68 -13.53 0.34
C ASP A 174 -11.80 -13.10 -1.13
N VAL A 175 -10.96 -13.65 -2.00
CA VAL A 175 -11.08 -13.46 -3.44
C VAL A 175 -12.49 -13.92 -3.81
N VAL A 176 -13.36 -12.99 -4.22
CA VAL A 176 -14.67 -13.31 -4.77
C VAL A 176 -14.46 -14.00 -6.12
N ALA A 177 -14.08 -15.27 -6.08
CA ALA A 177 -14.14 -16.17 -7.21
C ALA A 177 -15.59 -16.66 -7.28
N THR A 178 -16.24 -16.41 -8.42
CA THR A 178 -17.61 -16.82 -8.78
C THR A 178 -18.70 -15.80 -8.46
N ILE A 179 -18.74 -14.72 -9.25
CA ILE A 179 -20.03 -14.16 -9.65
C ILE A 179 -20.37 -14.80 -11.00
N VAL A 180 -20.97 -15.99 -10.96
CA VAL A 180 -21.66 -16.55 -12.13
C VAL A 180 -22.94 -15.75 -12.27
N TYR A 181 -22.93 -14.75 -13.14
CA TYR A 181 -24.17 -14.24 -13.71
C TYR A 181 -24.71 -15.32 -14.65
N GLU A 182 -25.53 -16.23 -14.14
CA GLU A 182 -26.38 -17.05 -15.01
C GLU A 182 -27.50 -16.17 -15.59
N VAL A 183 -27.20 -15.47 -16.67
CA VAL A 183 -28.23 -14.87 -17.51
C VAL A 183 -28.09 -15.46 -18.91
N MET A 184 -28.60 -16.69 -19.05
CA MET A 184 -29.10 -17.15 -20.33
C MET A 184 -30.62 -17.16 -20.25
N PRO A 185 -31.32 -16.13 -20.77
CA PRO A 185 -32.75 -16.28 -21.04
C PRO A 185 -32.87 -17.35 -22.14
N ASN A 186 -33.39 -18.53 -21.80
CA ASN A 186 -33.70 -19.58 -22.76
C ASN A 186 -34.94 -19.16 -23.56
N PRO A 187 -34.83 -18.81 -24.87
CA PRO A 187 -35.96 -18.29 -25.65
C PRO A 187 -36.98 -19.36 -26.08
N SER A 188 -36.93 -20.57 -25.50
CA SER A 188 -37.78 -21.70 -25.92
C SER A 188 -38.93 -22.03 -24.96
N ASP A 189 -39.11 -21.31 -23.84
CA ASP A 189 -40.14 -21.62 -22.83
C ASP A 189 -41.36 -20.70 -22.89
N HIS A 190 -41.82 -20.35 -24.09
CA HIS A 190 -43.17 -19.79 -24.26
C HIS A 190 -43.90 -20.50 -25.41
N LYS A 191 -44.34 -21.72 -25.14
CA LYS A 191 -45.36 -22.39 -25.97
C LYS A 191 -46.74 -22.02 -25.41
N THR A 192 -47.33 -20.93 -25.88
CA THR A 192 -48.77 -20.76 -25.80
C THR A 192 -49.42 -21.53 -26.95
N ARG A 193 -49.94 -22.72 -26.64
CA ARG A 193 -50.85 -23.45 -27.53
C ARG A 193 -52.28 -23.01 -27.18
N ALA A 194 -53.07 -22.79 -28.24
CA ALA A 194 -54.51 -23.09 -28.31
C ALA A 194 -55.47 -22.09 -27.60
N GLU A 195 -56.67 -21.68 -28.04
CA GLU A 195 -57.55 -21.87 -29.21
C GLU A 195 -58.65 -20.77 -29.17
N THR A 196 -59.17 -20.41 -30.35
CA THR A 196 -60.61 -20.26 -30.70
C THR A 196 -61.59 -19.48 -29.80
N GLY A 197 -62.14 -18.39 -30.35
CA GLY A 197 -63.59 -18.23 -30.48
C GLY A 197 -64.30 -17.21 -29.58
N GLY A 198 -65.03 -16.28 -30.20
CA GLY A 198 -66.27 -15.74 -29.60
C GLY A 198 -66.52 -14.24 -29.74
N GLY A 199 -67.36 -13.88 -30.72
CA GLY A 199 -68.41 -12.87 -30.54
C GLY A 199 -68.06 -11.40 -30.81
N PHE A 200 -68.32 -10.95 -32.05
CA PHE A 200 -68.65 -9.55 -32.31
C PHE A 200 -70.16 -9.42 -32.51
N SER A 201 -70.80 -8.60 -31.69
CA SER A 201 -72.20 -8.19 -31.82
C SER A 201 -72.28 -6.65 -31.83
N HIS A 202 -73.10 -6.13 -32.76
CA HIS A 202 -73.80 -4.82 -32.73
C HIS A 202 -72.91 -3.57 -32.95
N VAL A 203 -73.26 -2.48 -33.63
CA VAL A 203 -74.39 -1.88 -34.40
C VAL A 203 -73.73 -0.76 -35.24
N GLU A 204 -74.16 -0.37 -36.43
CA GLU A 204 -75.44 0.23 -36.87
C GLU A 204 -75.53 0.15 -38.40
#